data_AF-A0A7J7SCK8-F1
#
_entry.id   AF-A0A7J7SCK8-F1
#
_cell.length_a   1.000
_cell.length_b   1.000
_cell.length_c   1.000
_cell.angle_alpha   90.00
_cell.angle_beta   90.00
_cell.angle_gamma   90.00
#
_symmetry.space_group_name_H-M   'P 1'
#
loop_
_entity.id
_entity.type
_entity.pdbx_description
1 polymer ?
#
loop_
_entity_poly.entity_id
_entity_poly.type
_entity_poly.pdbx_seq_one_letter_code
_entity_poly.pdbx_strand_id
1 'polypeptide(L)'
;MAGAAGLMAEVSRTVLEQRARAKRSGSVYEPLKSIHLLRPDHESLWEKLDRHYRTVKATVLLYQSPTTGLFPTKTCGGDQQAKVQDSLYCAAAAWAVALAYRRIDDDKGRTHELEHSAVKCMRGILYCYMRQADKVQQFKQDPRPTTCLHSVFNLRTGDEVLSYEEYGHLQINAVSLYLLYLVEMISSGLQIIYNTDEVRAPPAL
;
A
#
# COMPACT_ATOMS: atom_id res chain seq x y z
N MET A 1 29.72 -11.12 38.35
CA MET A 1 28.36 -11.05 38.92
C MET A 1 27.46 -10.19 38.02
N ALA A 2 27.14 -10.66 36.81
CA ALA A 2 26.24 -9.98 35.88
C ALA A 2 25.35 -11.04 35.23
N GLY A 3 24.20 -11.35 35.84
CA GLY A 3 23.38 -12.48 35.40
C GLY A 3 21.87 -12.38 35.66
N ALA A 4 21.38 -11.34 36.34
CA ALA A 4 19.95 -11.23 36.68
C ALA A 4 19.19 -10.20 35.83
N ALA A 5 19.83 -9.11 35.39
CA ALA A 5 19.15 -8.02 34.68
C ALA A 5 18.79 -8.34 33.22
N GLY A 6 19.62 -9.12 32.51
CA GLY A 6 19.37 -9.51 31.12
C GLY A 6 18.18 -10.47 30.99
N LEU A 7 18.05 -11.42 31.91
CA LEU A 7 16.97 -12.41 31.90
C LEU A 7 15.59 -11.77 32.11
N MET A 8 15.49 -10.77 32.99
CA MET A 8 14.23 -10.06 33.26
C MET A 8 13.78 -9.18 32.09
N ALA A 9 14.72 -8.56 31.36
CA ALA A 9 14.40 -7.76 30.18
C ALA A 9 13.91 -8.64 29.01
N GLU A 10 14.50 -9.82 28.83
CA GLU A 10 14.12 -10.79 27.80
C GLU A 10 12.75 -11.44 28.08
N VAL A 11 12.48 -11.77 29.35
CA VAL A 11 11.16 -12.21 29.81
C VAL A 11 10.11 -11.11 29.59
N SER A 12 10.45 -9.85 29.86
CA SER A 12 9.52 -8.74 29.66
C SER A 12 9.20 -8.50 28.17
N ARG A 13 10.16 -8.70 27.27
CA ARG A 13 9.97 -8.60 25.82
C ARG A 13 9.11 -9.74 25.27
N THR A 14 9.40 -10.97 25.69
CA THR A 14 8.60 -12.15 25.28
C THR A 14 7.17 -12.09 25.80
N VAL A 15 6.95 -11.58 27.01
CA VAL A 15 5.60 -11.34 27.57
C VAL A 15 4.86 -10.22 26.82
N LEU A 16 5.56 -9.16 26.40
CA LEU A 16 4.98 -8.09 25.56
C LEU A 16 4.61 -8.60 24.16
N GLU A 17 5.46 -9.43 23.54
CA GLU A 17 5.20 -10.08 22.25
C GLU A 17 4.03 -11.05 22.33
N GLN A 18 3.93 -11.85 23.41
CA GLN A 18 2.80 -12.74 23.66
C GLN A 18 1.50 -11.96 23.90
N ARG A 19 1.53 -10.84 24.64
CA ARG A 19 0.38 -9.94 24.81
C ARG A 19 -0.02 -9.25 23.51
N ALA A 20 0.93 -8.86 22.67
CA ALA A 20 0.66 -8.29 21.35
C ALA A 20 0.03 -9.34 20.41
N ARG A 21 0.48 -10.59 20.46
CA ARG A 21 -0.14 -11.73 19.74
C ARG A 21 -1.54 -12.04 20.25
N ALA A 22 -1.74 -12.06 21.57
CA ALA A 22 -3.05 -12.32 22.18
C ALA A 22 -4.06 -11.19 21.90
N LYS A 23 -3.64 -9.91 21.89
CA LYS A 23 -4.49 -8.78 21.49
C LYS A 23 -4.83 -8.75 20.00
N ARG A 24 -4.07 -9.46 19.15
CA ARG A 24 -4.40 -9.64 17.73
C ARG A 24 -5.47 -10.72 17.50
N SER A 25 -5.78 -11.59 18.46
CA SER A 25 -6.76 -12.69 18.31
C SER A 25 -8.23 -12.25 18.36
N GLY A 26 -8.51 -11.05 17.88
CA GLY A 26 -9.84 -10.45 17.77
C GLY A 26 -9.84 -9.22 16.87
N SER A 27 -8.76 -9.00 16.10
CA SER A 27 -8.70 -7.93 15.10
C SER A 27 -9.63 -8.28 13.94
N VAL A 28 -10.21 -7.26 13.30
CA VAL A 28 -10.96 -7.39 12.03
C VAL A 28 -10.13 -8.08 10.93
N TYR A 29 -8.80 -8.10 11.10
CA TYR A 29 -7.83 -8.80 10.26
C TYR A 29 -7.51 -10.25 10.68
N GLU A 30 -8.14 -10.81 11.72
CA GLU A 30 -8.18 -12.28 11.81
C GLU A 30 -8.84 -12.77 10.51
N PRO A 31 -8.23 -13.75 9.80
CA PRO A 31 -8.91 -14.35 8.67
C PRO A 31 -10.24 -14.85 9.22
N LEU A 32 -11.35 -14.29 8.76
CA LEU A 32 -12.69 -14.78 9.06
C LEU A 32 -12.60 -16.30 8.98
N LYS A 33 -12.80 -16.98 10.13
CA LYS A 33 -12.86 -18.44 10.19
C LYS A 33 -13.77 -18.86 9.05
N SER A 34 -13.13 -19.35 7.99
CA SER A 34 -13.66 -19.79 6.71
C SER A 34 -15.17 -19.58 6.57
N ILE A 35 -15.60 -18.60 5.78
CA ILE A 35 -16.90 -18.69 5.11
C ILE A 35 -16.87 -20.03 4.38
N HIS A 36 -17.64 -20.98 4.87
CA HIS A 36 -17.68 -22.37 4.44
C HIS A 36 -18.29 -22.44 3.03
N LEU A 37 -17.54 -22.01 2.02
CA LEU A 37 -17.78 -22.40 0.64
C LEU A 37 -17.23 -23.82 0.49
N LEU A 38 -18.08 -24.80 0.81
CA LEU A 38 -17.88 -26.20 0.45
C LEU A 38 -17.92 -26.30 -1.09
N ARG A 39 -16.80 -25.97 -1.73
CA ARG A 39 -16.44 -26.56 -3.02
C ARG A 39 -15.49 -27.72 -2.72
N PRO A 40 -15.76 -28.94 -3.20
CA PRO A 40 -14.77 -30.00 -3.17
C PRO A 40 -13.66 -29.64 -4.17
N ASP A 41 -12.78 -28.74 -3.77
CA ASP A 41 -11.60 -28.40 -4.56
C ASP A 41 -10.59 -29.52 -4.36
N HIS A 42 -10.45 -30.40 -5.35
CA HIS A 42 -9.28 -31.26 -5.53
C HIS A 42 -7.99 -30.44 -5.84
N GLU A 43 -8.09 -29.11 -5.82
CA GLU A 43 -7.03 -28.18 -6.14
C GLU A 43 -6.15 -27.92 -4.92
N SER A 44 -4.84 -28.09 -5.10
CA SER A 44 -3.83 -27.80 -4.10
C SER A 44 -3.80 -26.31 -3.74
N LEU A 45 -3.31 -25.99 -2.53
CA LEU A 45 -3.13 -24.59 -2.09
C LEU A 45 -2.25 -23.79 -3.06
N TRP A 46 -1.26 -24.45 -3.66
CA TRP A 46 -0.38 -23.84 -4.65
C TRP A 46 -1.14 -23.44 -5.91
N GLU A 47 -1.98 -24.33 -6.45
CA GLU A 47 -2.79 -24.05 -7.65
C GLU A 47 -3.78 -22.92 -7.41
N LYS A 48 -4.41 -22.88 -6.23
CA LYS A 48 -5.29 -21.77 -5.81
C LYS A 48 -4.55 -20.45 -5.81
N LEU A 49 -3.35 -20.42 -5.21
CA LEU A 49 -2.54 -19.21 -5.14
C LEU A 49 -2.03 -18.78 -6.53
N ASP A 50 -1.61 -19.74 -7.35
CA ASP A 50 -1.15 -19.50 -8.73
C ASP A 50 -2.26 -18.98 -9.63
N ARG A 51 -3.51 -19.39 -9.41
CA ARG A 51 -4.67 -18.75 -10.03
C ARG A 51 -4.79 -17.28 -9.64
N HIS A 52 -4.69 -16.95 -8.36
CA HIS A 52 -4.76 -15.55 -7.91
C HIS A 52 -3.63 -14.70 -8.49
N TYR A 53 -2.41 -15.22 -8.54
CA TYR A 53 -1.29 -14.59 -9.23
C TYR A 53 -1.59 -14.30 -10.69
N ARG A 54 -2.03 -15.31 -11.45
CA ARG A 54 -2.37 -15.13 -12.87
C ARG A 54 -3.47 -14.09 -13.07
N THR A 55 -4.48 -14.09 -12.21
CA THR A 55 -5.54 -13.07 -12.23
C THR A 55 -4.94 -11.68 -12.00
N VAL A 56 -4.21 -11.46 -10.90
CA VAL A 56 -3.58 -10.16 -10.60
C VAL A 56 -2.65 -9.72 -11.71
N LYS A 57 -1.88 -10.65 -12.30
CA LYS A 57 -0.98 -10.33 -13.40
C LYS A 57 -1.72 -9.86 -14.64
N ALA A 58 -2.79 -10.55 -15.02
CA ALA A 58 -3.55 -10.26 -16.23
C ALA A 58 -4.49 -9.04 -16.09
N THR A 59 -5.01 -8.78 -14.89
CA THR A 59 -6.03 -7.73 -14.68
C THR A 59 -5.49 -6.46 -14.01
N VAL A 60 -4.40 -6.56 -13.26
CA VAL A 60 -3.82 -5.44 -12.50
C VAL A 60 -2.45 -5.07 -13.07
N LEU A 61 -1.45 -5.96 -12.94
CA LEU A 61 -0.06 -5.65 -13.25
C LEU A 61 0.14 -5.23 -14.71
N LEU A 62 -0.62 -5.82 -15.64
CA LEU A 62 -0.58 -5.49 -17.06
C LEU A 62 -0.79 -3.99 -17.34
N TYR A 63 -1.57 -3.31 -16.51
CA TYR A 63 -1.94 -1.90 -16.72
C TYR A 63 -1.11 -0.92 -15.88
N GLN A 64 -0.12 -1.40 -15.12
CA GLN A 64 0.71 -0.52 -14.30
C GLN A 64 1.54 0.42 -15.18
N SER A 65 1.51 1.72 -14.86
CA SER A 65 2.32 2.71 -15.56
C SER A 65 3.82 2.41 -15.40
N PRO A 66 4.59 2.32 -16.50
CA PRO A 66 6.01 2.07 -16.41
C PRO A 66 6.77 3.26 -15.82
N THR A 67 6.27 4.49 -15.97
CA THR A 67 6.94 5.72 -15.52
C THR A 67 6.63 6.04 -14.05
N THR A 68 5.35 6.13 -13.70
CA THR A 68 4.93 6.54 -12.35
C THR A 68 4.68 5.35 -11.43
N GLY A 69 4.34 4.17 -11.95
CA GLY A 69 3.87 3.04 -11.14
C GLY A 69 2.38 3.09 -10.78
N LEU A 70 1.66 4.13 -11.16
CA LEU A 70 0.22 4.27 -10.91
C LEU A 70 -0.60 3.34 -11.80
N PHE A 71 -1.86 3.12 -11.41
CA PHE A 71 -2.82 2.34 -12.19
C PHE A 71 -3.91 3.25 -12.78
N PRO A 72 -4.35 3.00 -14.02
CA PRO A 72 -5.39 3.79 -14.64
C PRO A 72 -6.76 3.53 -14.01
N THR A 73 -7.61 4.55 -14.01
CA THR A 73 -9.01 4.44 -13.58
C THR A 73 -9.81 3.52 -14.51
N LYS A 74 -9.45 3.51 -15.79
CA LYS A 74 -10.11 2.71 -16.83
C LYS A 74 -9.05 2.00 -17.67
N THR A 75 -9.26 0.72 -17.94
CA THR A 75 -8.35 -0.11 -18.74
C THR A 75 -8.63 -0.02 -20.24
N CYS A 76 -9.72 0.63 -20.64
CA CYS A 76 -10.14 0.84 -22.02
C CYS A 76 -10.36 2.33 -22.31
N GLY A 77 -10.26 2.71 -23.59
CA GLY A 77 -10.56 4.08 -24.04
C GLY A 77 -9.42 5.10 -23.86
N GLY A 78 -8.19 4.65 -23.59
CA GLY A 78 -7.02 5.53 -23.56
C GLY A 78 -6.99 6.53 -22.41
N ASP A 79 -7.77 6.29 -21.36
CA ASP A 79 -7.83 7.15 -20.17
C ASP A 79 -6.43 7.26 -19.54
N GLN A 80 -5.96 8.50 -19.38
CA GLN A 80 -4.68 8.79 -18.76
C GLN A 80 -4.84 9.30 -17.34
N GLN A 81 -5.99 9.08 -16.71
CA GLN A 81 -6.22 9.44 -15.32
C GLN A 81 -5.96 8.25 -14.38
N ALA A 82 -5.23 8.51 -13.31
CA ALA A 82 -4.98 7.59 -12.22
C ALA A 82 -5.49 8.17 -10.91
N LYS A 83 -6.40 7.47 -10.24
CA LYS A 83 -6.83 7.84 -8.88
C LYS A 83 -5.92 7.15 -7.86
N VAL A 84 -5.58 7.88 -6.80
CA VAL A 84 -4.80 7.34 -5.68
C VAL A 84 -5.48 6.13 -5.08
N GLN A 85 -6.80 6.20 -4.84
CA GLN A 85 -7.54 5.11 -4.23
C GLN A 85 -7.51 3.83 -5.08
N ASP A 86 -7.74 3.95 -6.39
CA ASP A 86 -7.71 2.81 -7.31
C ASP A 86 -6.30 2.20 -7.35
N SER A 87 -5.28 3.06 -7.43
CA SER A 87 -3.87 2.65 -7.42
C SER A 87 -3.47 1.94 -6.12
N LEU A 88 -3.98 2.41 -4.98
CA LEU A 88 -3.78 1.78 -3.67
C LEU A 88 -4.38 0.39 -3.62
N TYR A 89 -5.61 0.20 -4.11
CA TYR A 89 -6.25 -1.12 -4.12
C TYR A 89 -5.54 -2.09 -5.05
N CYS A 90 -5.06 -1.62 -6.20
CA CYS A 90 -4.21 -2.42 -7.09
C CYS A 90 -2.90 -2.84 -6.41
N ALA A 91 -2.21 -1.92 -5.73
CA ALA A 91 -0.99 -2.23 -4.98
C ALA A 91 -1.25 -3.21 -3.82
N ALA A 92 -2.33 -2.99 -3.07
CA ALA A 92 -2.74 -3.86 -1.97
C ALA A 92 -3.07 -5.29 -2.46
N ALA A 93 -3.73 -5.43 -3.61
CA ALA A 93 -4.02 -6.73 -4.20
C ALA A 93 -2.72 -7.48 -4.59
N ALA A 94 -1.78 -6.81 -5.25
CA ALA A 94 -0.48 -7.39 -5.59
C ALA A 94 0.30 -7.80 -4.33
N TRP A 95 0.37 -6.90 -3.34
CA TRP A 95 1.04 -7.14 -2.07
C TRP A 95 0.42 -8.30 -1.28
N ALA A 96 -0.91 -8.41 -1.22
CA ALA A 96 -1.58 -9.49 -0.51
C ALA A 96 -1.23 -10.87 -1.10
N VAL A 97 -1.17 -10.98 -2.42
CA VAL A 97 -0.74 -12.20 -3.10
C VAL A 97 0.74 -12.48 -2.83
N ALA A 98 1.59 -11.45 -2.79
CA ALA A 98 3.00 -11.60 -2.46
C ALA A 98 3.20 -12.17 -1.04
N LEU A 99 2.46 -11.64 -0.06
CA LEU A 99 2.51 -12.14 1.31
C LEU A 99 2.09 -13.60 1.43
N ALA A 100 1.16 -14.05 0.60
CA ALA A 100 0.78 -15.46 0.54
C ALA A 100 1.91 -16.33 -0.04
N TYR A 101 2.62 -15.86 -1.09
CA TYR A 101 3.75 -16.58 -1.66
C TYR A 101 4.95 -16.68 -0.72
N ARG A 102 5.17 -15.72 0.16
CA ARG A 102 6.22 -15.81 1.20
C ARG A 102 6.11 -17.02 2.11
N ARG A 103 4.95 -17.70 2.14
CA ARG A 103 4.71 -18.92 2.92
C ARG A 103 5.06 -20.20 2.15
N ILE A 104 5.56 -20.08 0.92
CA ILE A 104 5.93 -21.19 0.03
C ILE A 104 7.43 -21.07 -0.28
N ASP A 105 8.15 -22.19 -0.24
CA ASP A 105 9.61 -22.20 -0.41
C ASP A 105 10.07 -21.92 -1.86
N ASP A 106 9.33 -22.39 -2.88
CA ASP A 106 9.60 -22.11 -4.30
C ASP A 106 8.45 -21.31 -4.93
N ASP A 107 8.57 -19.98 -4.86
CA ASP A 107 7.62 -19.05 -5.44
C ASP A 107 7.90 -18.72 -6.92
N LYS A 108 9.03 -19.19 -7.46
CA LYS A 108 9.55 -18.89 -8.80
C LYS A 108 9.71 -17.38 -9.08
N GLY A 109 10.06 -16.59 -8.07
CA GLY A 109 10.28 -15.14 -8.18
C GLY A 109 8.99 -14.31 -8.25
N ARG A 110 7.81 -14.92 -8.07
CA ARG A 110 6.52 -14.23 -8.10
C ARG A 110 6.37 -13.23 -6.96
N THR A 111 6.90 -13.54 -5.77
CA THR A 111 6.89 -12.61 -4.63
C THR A 111 7.61 -11.33 -5.01
N HIS A 112 8.82 -11.43 -5.58
CA HIS A 112 9.60 -10.26 -5.97
C HIS A 112 8.89 -9.40 -7.01
N GLU A 113 8.30 -10.01 -8.04
CA GLU A 113 7.53 -9.28 -9.06
C GLU A 113 6.36 -8.50 -8.45
N LEU A 114 5.57 -9.15 -7.59
CA LEU A 114 4.40 -8.57 -6.95
C LEU A 114 4.77 -7.46 -5.96
N GLU A 115 5.78 -7.68 -5.13
CA GLU A 115 6.29 -6.69 -4.17
C GLU A 115 6.87 -5.49 -4.88
N HIS A 116 7.65 -5.71 -5.93
CA HIS A 116 8.22 -4.64 -6.72
C HIS A 116 7.11 -3.78 -7.35
N SER A 117 6.05 -4.40 -7.87
CA SER A 117 4.90 -3.64 -8.39
C SER A 117 4.20 -2.81 -7.31
N ALA A 118 3.99 -3.39 -6.12
CA ALA A 118 3.39 -2.68 -4.99
C ALA A 118 4.25 -1.49 -4.54
N VAL A 119 5.56 -1.70 -4.35
CA VAL A 119 6.54 -0.64 -4.01
C VAL A 119 6.52 0.45 -5.06
N LYS A 120 6.56 0.08 -6.34
CA LYS A 120 6.54 1.04 -7.45
C LYS A 120 5.30 1.93 -7.42
N CYS A 121 4.13 1.35 -7.18
CA CYS A 121 2.88 2.11 -7.05
C CYS A 121 2.90 3.06 -5.85
N MET A 122 3.28 2.57 -4.67
CA MET A 122 3.32 3.37 -3.44
C MET A 122 4.31 4.54 -3.54
N ARG A 123 5.44 4.33 -4.22
CA ARG A 123 6.41 5.39 -4.53
C ARG A 123 5.88 6.36 -5.59
N GLY A 124 5.13 5.87 -6.58
CA GLY A 124 4.43 6.71 -7.54
C GLY A 124 3.46 7.68 -6.88
N ILE A 125 2.67 7.20 -5.92
CA ILE A 125 1.74 8.04 -5.15
C ILE A 125 2.53 9.05 -4.31
N LEU A 126 3.61 8.63 -3.65
CA LEU A 126 4.49 9.53 -2.89
C LEU A 126 5.02 10.66 -3.76
N TYR A 127 5.54 10.31 -4.95
CA TYR A 127 6.02 11.27 -5.93
C TYR A 127 4.94 12.31 -6.27
N CYS A 128 3.70 11.86 -6.52
CA CYS A 128 2.60 12.78 -6.82
C CYS A 128 2.26 13.70 -5.63
N TYR A 129 2.30 13.19 -4.40
CA TYR A 129 2.06 14.01 -3.20
C TYR A 129 3.19 14.97 -2.88
N MET A 130 4.46 14.58 -3.06
CA MET A 130 5.61 15.47 -2.86
C MET A 130 5.54 16.69 -3.78
N ARG A 131 5.02 16.54 -5.00
CA ARG A 131 4.82 17.65 -5.95
C ARG A 131 3.73 18.62 -5.52
N GLN A 132 2.94 18.28 -4.50
CA GLN A 132 1.93 19.15 -3.89
C GLN A 132 2.37 19.67 -2.52
N ALA A 133 3.67 19.60 -2.18
CA ALA A 133 4.15 20.00 -0.87
C ALA A 133 3.72 21.42 -0.49
N ASP A 134 3.70 22.36 -1.44
CA ASP A 134 3.28 23.75 -1.21
C ASP A 134 1.82 23.84 -0.74
N LYS A 135 0.92 23.04 -1.31
CA LYS A 135 -0.49 22.96 -0.88
C LYS A 135 -0.60 22.45 0.54
N VAL A 136 0.18 21.42 0.89
CA VAL A 136 0.22 20.88 2.26
C VAL A 136 0.71 21.94 3.26
N GLN A 137 1.70 22.76 2.89
CA GLN A 137 2.15 23.86 3.76
C GLN A 137 1.07 24.91 3.97
N GLN A 138 0.37 25.30 2.89
CA GLN A 138 -0.74 26.25 2.98
C GLN A 138 -1.91 25.67 3.80
N PHE A 139 -2.22 24.39 3.63
CA PHE A 139 -3.28 23.70 4.38
C PHE A 139 -2.99 23.65 5.89
N LYS A 140 -1.73 23.55 6.31
CA LYS A 140 -1.34 23.62 7.73
C LYS A 140 -1.62 24.99 8.35
N GLN A 141 -1.45 26.06 7.58
CA GLN A 141 -1.68 27.42 8.04
C GLN A 141 -3.17 27.76 8.03
N ASP A 142 -3.85 27.39 6.95
CA ASP A 142 -5.27 27.65 6.73
C ASP A 142 -5.95 26.43 6.07
N PRO A 143 -6.63 25.58 6.86
CA PRO A 143 -7.27 24.36 6.39
C PRO A 143 -8.49 24.64 5.52
N ARG A 144 -8.25 24.93 4.25
CA ARG A 144 -9.30 25.16 3.25
C ARG A 144 -9.40 23.99 2.28
N PRO A 145 -10.60 23.66 1.79
CA PRO A 145 -10.77 22.64 0.75
C PRO A 145 -9.91 22.88 -0.51
N THR A 146 -9.64 24.14 -0.85
CA THR A 146 -8.81 24.54 -2.00
C THR A 146 -7.33 24.20 -1.83
N THR A 147 -6.85 24.09 -0.60
CA THR A 147 -5.45 23.74 -0.27
C THR A 147 -5.29 22.26 0.10
N CYS A 148 -6.36 21.46 0.03
CA CYS A 148 -6.30 20.01 0.21
C CYS A 148 -5.45 19.31 -0.88
N LEU A 149 -4.88 18.16 -0.51
CA LEU A 149 -4.19 17.28 -1.45
C LEU A 149 -5.15 16.74 -2.53
N HIS A 150 -4.71 16.82 -3.77
CA HIS A 150 -5.38 16.23 -4.91
C HIS A 150 -5.12 14.71 -4.99
N SER A 151 -6.08 13.97 -5.54
CA SER A 151 -6.07 12.50 -5.57
C SER A 151 -6.19 11.89 -6.96
N VAL A 152 -6.27 12.71 -8.01
CA VAL A 152 -6.34 12.27 -9.41
C VAL A 152 -5.14 12.84 -10.17
N PHE A 153 -4.38 11.95 -10.79
CA PHE A 153 -3.14 12.32 -11.46
C PHE A 153 -3.12 11.86 -12.89
N ASN A 154 -2.28 12.49 -13.69
CA ASN A 154 -1.93 11.98 -14.99
C ASN A 154 -1.11 10.70 -14.79
N LEU A 155 -1.55 9.62 -15.39
CA LEU A 155 -0.97 8.29 -15.29
C LEU A 155 0.52 8.25 -15.68
N ARG A 156 0.94 9.09 -16.63
CA ARG A 156 2.30 9.08 -17.18
C ARG A 156 3.21 10.10 -16.53
N THR A 157 2.72 11.30 -16.24
CA THR A 157 3.53 12.40 -15.70
C THR A 157 3.42 12.57 -14.19
N GLY A 158 2.32 12.12 -13.59
CA GLY A 158 1.99 12.38 -12.19
C GLY A 158 1.58 13.82 -11.92
N ASP A 159 1.24 14.60 -12.96
CA ASP A 159 0.69 15.94 -12.82
C ASP A 159 -0.76 15.90 -12.34
N GLU A 160 -1.21 16.96 -11.68
CA GLU A 160 -2.63 17.15 -11.39
C GLU A 160 -3.40 17.37 -12.70
N VAL A 161 -4.53 16.68 -12.86
CA VAL A 161 -5.33 16.75 -14.10
C VAL A 161 -6.53 17.66 -13.94
N LEU A 162 -7.11 17.73 -12.74
CA LEU A 162 -8.36 18.43 -12.48
C LEU A 162 -8.15 19.59 -11.51
N SER A 163 -8.77 20.72 -11.81
CA SER A 163 -8.80 21.85 -10.90
C SER A 163 -9.69 21.57 -9.68
N TYR A 164 -9.57 22.39 -8.64
CA TYR A 164 -10.43 22.30 -7.45
C TYR A 164 -11.92 22.45 -7.78
N GLU A 165 -12.26 23.36 -8.69
CA GLU A 165 -13.64 23.67 -9.06
C GLU A 165 -14.34 22.49 -9.75
N GLU A 166 -13.58 21.66 -10.46
CA GLU A 166 -14.11 20.55 -11.26
C GLU A 166 -14.32 19.25 -10.45
N TYR A 167 -13.56 19.05 -9.36
CA TYR A 167 -13.50 17.74 -8.68
C TYR A 167 -13.89 17.78 -7.20
N GLY A 168 -13.76 18.91 -6.50
CA GLY A 168 -14.09 19.03 -5.07
C GLY A 168 -13.18 18.19 -4.17
N HIS A 169 -12.01 18.73 -3.81
CA HIS A 169 -10.85 17.98 -3.28
C HIS A 169 -10.91 17.50 -1.82
N LEU A 170 -12.07 17.19 -1.23
CA LEU A 170 -12.11 16.69 0.15
C LEU A 170 -11.93 15.15 0.22
N GLN A 171 -10.75 14.65 -0.15
CA GLN A 171 -10.43 13.22 -0.09
C GLN A 171 -9.43 12.87 1.03
N ILE A 172 -9.78 13.25 2.26
CA ILE A 172 -9.02 12.83 3.46
C ILE A 172 -8.90 11.31 3.56
N ASN A 173 -9.87 10.58 3.00
CA ASN A 173 -9.87 9.13 2.91
C ASN A 173 -8.69 8.60 2.09
N ALA A 174 -8.32 9.22 0.96
CA ALA A 174 -7.24 8.77 0.11
C ALA A 174 -5.88 8.87 0.82
N VAL A 175 -5.62 9.99 1.47
CA VAL A 175 -4.39 10.21 2.26
C VAL A 175 -4.34 9.26 3.45
N SER A 176 -5.47 9.10 4.16
CA SER A 176 -5.55 8.19 5.31
C SER A 176 -5.29 6.73 4.91
N LEU A 177 -5.88 6.27 3.81
CA LEU A 177 -5.64 4.94 3.26
C LEU A 177 -4.20 4.76 2.78
N TYR A 178 -3.61 5.78 2.15
CA TYR A 178 -2.21 5.75 1.74
C TYR A 178 -1.29 5.53 2.94
N LEU A 179 -1.47 6.30 4.02
CA LEU A 179 -0.66 6.17 5.23
C LEU A 179 -0.86 4.80 5.91
N LEU A 180 -2.08 4.30 5.95
CA LEU A 180 -2.38 2.97 6.48
C LEU A 180 -1.60 1.89 5.70
N TYR A 181 -1.77 1.84 4.38
CA TYR A 181 -1.07 0.85 3.55
C TYR A 181 0.45 1.03 3.57
N LEU A 182 0.94 2.27 3.63
CA LEU A 182 2.36 2.56 3.74
C LEU A 182 2.96 1.92 4.99
N VAL A 183 2.34 2.12 6.16
CA VAL A 183 2.79 1.53 7.42
C VAL A 183 2.73 0.00 7.38
N GLU A 184 1.64 -0.57 6.89
CA GLU A 184 1.47 -2.03 6.80
C GLU A 184 2.49 -2.67 5.85
N MET A 185 2.71 -2.08 4.67
CA MET A 185 3.67 -2.58 3.68
C MET A 185 5.11 -2.47 4.18
N ILE A 186 5.50 -1.36 4.80
CA ILE A 186 6.84 -1.21 5.42
C ILE A 186 7.01 -2.19 6.58
N SER A 187 5.98 -2.36 7.41
CA SER A 187 6.00 -3.34 8.52
C SER A 187 6.13 -4.77 8.04
N SER A 188 5.66 -5.06 6.81
CA SER A 188 5.89 -6.34 6.15
C SER A 188 7.30 -6.49 5.56
N GLY A 189 8.15 -5.46 5.61
CA GLY A 189 9.52 -5.49 5.10
C GLY A 189 9.72 -4.88 3.72
N LEU A 190 8.71 -4.22 3.14
CA LEU A 190 8.88 -3.51 1.87
C LEU A 190 9.60 -2.17 2.08
N GLN A 191 10.63 -1.93 1.28
CA GLN A 191 11.34 -0.65 1.25
C GLN A 191 10.57 0.30 0.33
N ILE A 192 9.72 1.17 0.90
CA ILE A 192 8.96 2.17 0.14
C ILE A 192 9.56 3.57 0.28
N ILE A 193 9.94 3.96 1.50
CA ILE A 193 10.64 5.22 1.78
C ILE A 193 12.14 4.95 1.79
N TYR A 194 12.89 5.68 0.96
CA TYR A 194 14.33 5.47 0.79
C TYR A 194 15.15 6.46 1.59
N ASN A 195 14.68 7.69 1.75
CA ASN A 195 15.40 8.72 2.47
C ASN A 195 14.46 9.54 3.37
N THR A 196 15.00 10.07 4.47
CA THR A 196 14.23 10.89 5.42
C THR A 196 13.71 12.18 4.79
N ASP A 197 14.39 12.67 3.76
CA ASP A 197 13.96 13.86 3.01
C ASP A 197 12.65 13.64 2.23
N GLU A 198 12.29 12.39 1.89
CA GLU A 198 11.03 12.08 1.19
C GLU A 198 9.79 12.27 2.08
N VAL A 199 9.97 12.26 3.41
CA VAL A 199 8.90 12.42 4.39
C VAL A 199 9.00 13.72 5.18
N ARG A 200 10.07 14.49 4.97
CA ARG A 200 10.26 15.78 5.65
C ARG A 200 9.47 16.85 4.92
N ALA A 201 8.67 17.60 5.68
CA ALA A 201 8.04 18.80 5.15
C ALA A 201 9.14 19.83 4.81
N PRO A 202 9.15 20.41 3.60
CA PRO A 202 10.12 21.46 3.26
C PRO A 202 9.95 22.64 4.25
N PRO A 203 11.05 23.34 4.59
CA PRO A 203 10.97 24.51 5.47
C PRO A 203 10.03 25.55 4.84
N ALA A 204 9.17 26.16 5.66
CA ALA A 204 8.36 27.28 5.21
C ALA A 204 9.29 28.45 4.84
N LEU A 205 9.14 28.96 3.61
CA LEU A 205 9.76 30.21 3.16
C LEU A 205 9.05 31.41 3.79
#